data_AF-A0A7C1G9J4-F1
#
_entry.id   AF-A0A7C1G9J4-F1
#
_cell.length_a   1.000
_cell.length_b   1.000
_cell.length_c   1.000
_cell.angle_alpha   90.00
_cell.angle_beta   90.00
_cell.angle_gamma   90.00
#
_symmetry.space_group_name_H-M   'P 1'
#
loop_
_entity.id
_entity.type
_entity.pdbx_description
1 polymer ?
#
loop_
_entity_poly.entity_id
_entity_poly.type
_entity_poly.pdbx_seq_one_letter_code
_entity_poly.pdbx_strand_id
1 'polypeptide(L)'
;MTSSIEKGTICLKHGCALCCHETRMLLTSIDVNRIVKLGYKVKSFAEKAEYGWRLKNVNGKCFFLEGGRCKIYEYRPYGCRLYPLIYDWSKCKIMLDDLCPYKEEFNFQIKDVRKLIFTINLLKKNSTGSAQNFTRFSRNKFLRCARQ
;
A
#
# COMPACT_ATOMS: atom_id res chain seq x y z
N MET A 1 -4.58 -24.25 -5.94
CA MET A 1 -3.99 -23.58 -4.76
C MET A 1 -4.16 -22.08 -4.95
N THR A 2 -4.97 -21.38 -4.15
CA THR A 2 -5.15 -19.93 -4.32
C THR A 2 -3.88 -19.22 -3.86
N SER A 3 -3.16 -18.60 -4.79
CA SER A 3 -2.00 -17.77 -4.49
C SER A 3 -2.45 -16.62 -3.58
N SER A 4 -1.98 -16.61 -2.34
CA SER A 4 -2.26 -15.51 -1.42
C SER A 4 -1.60 -14.24 -1.96
N ILE A 5 -2.42 -13.22 -2.25
CA ILE A 5 -1.98 -11.92 -2.76
C ILE A 5 -0.81 -11.35 -1.94
N GLU A 6 -0.81 -11.58 -0.63
CA GLU A 6 0.21 -11.14 0.31
C GLU A 6 1.61 -11.65 0.02
N LYS A 7 1.72 -12.88 -0.50
CA LYS A 7 3.01 -13.46 -0.87
C LYS A 7 3.55 -12.80 -2.14
N GLY A 8 2.69 -12.25 -2.98
CA GLY A 8 3.09 -11.68 -4.28
C GLY A 8 3.81 -12.69 -5.15
N THR A 9 3.38 -13.96 -5.14
CA THR A 9 4.02 -15.02 -5.94
C THR A 9 4.01 -14.70 -7.43
N ILE A 10 2.97 -14.02 -7.92
CA ILE A 10 2.88 -13.53 -9.30
C ILE A 10 3.98 -12.50 -9.59
N CYS A 11 4.22 -11.56 -8.67
CA CYS A 11 5.32 -10.58 -8.83
C CYS A 11 6.68 -11.28 -8.85
N LEU A 12 6.89 -12.27 -7.98
CA LEU A 12 8.15 -13.05 -7.94
C LEU A 12 8.37 -13.86 -9.22
N LYS A 13 7.32 -14.55 -9.69
CA LYS A 13 7.32 -15.34 -10.94
C LYS A 13 7.79 -14.49 -12.13
N HIS A 14 7.34 -13.24 -12.20
CA HIS A 14 7.63 -12.33 -13.31
C HIS A 14 8.81 -11.37 -13.06
N GLY A 15 9.48 -11.47 -11.90
CA GLY A 15 10.52 -10.49 -11.52
C GLY A 15 10.03 -9.04 -11.52
N CYS A 16 8.74 -8.82 -11.22
CA CYS A 16 8.10 -7.52 -11.38
C CYS A 16 8.31 -6.61 -10.17
N ALA A 17 8.74 -5.37 -10.43
CA ALA A 17 8.83 -4.31 -9.42
C ALA A 17 8.21 -2.98 -9.88
N LEU A 18 7.31 -3.00 -10.88
CA LEU A 18 6.74 -1.78 -11.46
C LEU A 18 6.08 -0.87 -10.40
N CYS A 19 5.39 -1.45 -9.42
CA CYS A 19 4.75 -0.69 -8.33
C CYS A 19 5.75 0.01 -7.37
N CYS A 20 7.04 -0.28 -7.49
CA CYS A 20 8.11 0.40 -6.75
C CYS A 20 8.58 1.69 -7.44
N HIS A 21 8.13 1.98 -8.66
CA HIS A 21 8.44 3.23 -9.35
C HIS A 21 7.39 4.29 -9.01
N GLU A 22 7.84 5.49 -8.66
CA GLU A 22 7.00 6.66 -8.31
C GLU A 22 5.90 6.34 -7.29
N THR A 23 6.20 5.41 -6.38
CA THR A 23 5.18 4.84 -5.53
C THR A 23 4.63 5.88 -4.55
N ARG A 24 3.31 5.88 -4.36
CA ARG A 24 2.62 6.72 -3.35
C ARG A 24 2.14 5.88 -2.16
N MET A 25 2.74 4.73 -1.93
CA MET A 25 2.31 3.76 -0.93
C MET A 25 2.36 4.35 0.48
N LEU A 26 1.20 4.44 1.13
CA LEU A 26 1.08 4.87 2.52
C LEU A 26 1.60 3.79 3.48
N LEU A 27 2.13 4.24 4.62
CA LEU A 27 2.67 3.40 5.68
C LEU A 27 1.81 3.51 6.92
N THR A 28 1.38 2.37 7.45
CA THR A 28 0.81 2.33 8.81
C THR A 28 1.91 2.47 9.86
N SER A 29 1.57 2.87 11.08
CA SER A 29 2.48 2.83 12.22
C SER A 29 3.08 1.44 12.46
N ILE A 30 2.30 0.39 12.19
CA ILE A 30 2.78 -1.00 12.25
C ILE A 30 3.85 -1.25 11.18
N ASP A 31 3.67 -0.73 9.96
CA ASP A 31 4.69 -0.84 8.90
C ASP A 31 5.98 -0.11 9.28
N VAL A 32 5.86 1.12 9.77
CA VAL A 32 7.02 1.92 10.23
C VAL A 32 7.77 1.17 11.33
N ASN A 33 7.07 0.69 12.35
CA ASN A 33 7.66 -0.05 13.47
C ASN A 33 8.34 -1.35 12.99
N ARG A 34 7.69 -2.10 12.08
CA ARG A 34 8.26 -3.33 11.51
C ARG A 34 9.56 -3.04 10.77
N ILE A 35 9.60 -1.99 9.96
CA ILE A 35 10.77 -1.63 9.17
C ILE A 35 11.91 -1.09 10.05
N VAL A 36 11.59 -0.32 11.10
CA VAL A 36 12.58 0.15 12.08
C VAL A 36 13.27 -1.04 12.77
N LYS A 37 12.52 -2.10 13.11
CA LYS A 37 13.07 -3.33 13.68
C LYS A 37 14.03 -4.09 12.75
N LEU A 38 14.03 -3.79 11.44
CA LEU A 38 15.02 -4.30 10.48
C LEU A 38 16.32 -3.46 10.46
N GLY A 39 16.42 -2.40 11.26
CA GLY A 39 17.60 -1.53 11.35
C GLY A 39 17.53 -0.25 10.52
N TYR A 40 16.40 0.04 9.85
CA TYR A 40 16.27 1.25 9.05
C TYR A 40 15.82 2.46 9.88
N LYS A 41 16.48 3.62 9.69
CA LYS A 41 16.03 4.90 10.25
C LYS A 41 14.84 5.42 9.46
N VAL A 42 13.76 5.83 10.14
CA VAL A 42 12.50 6.33 9.53
C VAL A 42 12.74 7.36 8.42
N LYS A 43 13.58 8.37 8.67
CA LYS A 43 13.92 9.43 7.70
C LYS A 43 14.56 8.93 6.39
N SER A 44 15.07 7.71 6.38
CA SER A 44 15.69 7.10 5.19
C SER A 44 14.64 6.54 4.23
N PHE A 45 13.63 5.85 4.76
CA PHE A 45 12.68 5.08 3.96
C PHE A 45 11.27 5.67 3.88
N ALA A 46 10.95 6.62 4.75
CA ALA A 46 9.64 7.23 4.83
C ALA A 46 9.73 8.76 4.81
N GLU A 47 8.71 9.37 4.23
CA GLU A 47 8.52 10.81 4.22
C GLU A 47 7.09 11.17 4.60
N LYS A 48 6.89 12.39 5.11
CA LYS A 48 5.55 12.90 5.41
C LYS A 48 4.82 13.16 4.09
N ALA A 49 3.62 12.62 3.99
CA ALA A 49 2.64 12.91 2.97
C ALA A 49 1.47 13.70 3.59
N GLU A 50 0.56 14.17 2.74
CA GLU A 50 -0.67 14.86 3.15
C GLU A 50 -1.48 14.07 4.21
N TYR A 51 -1.41 12.73 4.14
CA TYR A 51 -2.23 11.81 4.94
C TYR A 51 -1.45 10.87 5.86
N GLY A 52 -0.24 11.25 6.27
CA GLY A 52 0.59 10.46 7.18
C GLY A 52 1.97 10.16 6.60
N TRP A 53 2.48 8.95 6.82
CA TRP A 53 3.76 8.52 6.23
C TRP A 53 3.52 7.78 4.92
N ARG A 54 4.41 7.99 3.95
CA ARG A 54 4.50 7.18 2.73
C ARG A 54 5.92 6.67 2.52
N LEU A 55 6.08 5.64 1.69
CA LEU A 55 7.38 5.21 1.21
C LEU A 55 8.06 6.38 0.47
N LYS A 56 9.32 6.62 0.82
CA LYS A 56 10.15 7.64 0.18
C LYS A 56 10.64 7.13 -1.16
N ASN A 57 10.63 8.00 -2.17
CA ASN A 57 11.29 7.74 -3.44
C ASN A 57 12.66 8.44 -3.49
N VAL A 58 13.65 7.77 -4.09
CA VAL A 58 14.97 8.29 -4.44
C VAL A 58 15.10 8.14 -5.96
N ASN A 59 15.25 9.25 -6.68
CA ASN A 59 15.31 9.27 -8.14
C ASN A 59 14.13 8.54 -8.81
N GLY A 60 12.90 8.82 -8.34
CA GLY A 60 11.68 8.22 -8.87
C GLY A 60 11.47 6.74 -8.51
N LYS A 61 12.30 6.16 -7.63
CA LYS A 61 12.21 4.76 -7.22
C LYS A 61 12.04 4.64 -5.71
N CYS A 62 11.24 3.69 -5.24
CA CYS A 62 11.11 3.37 -3.83
C CYS A 62 12.49 3.14 -3.20
N PHE A 63 12.72 3.68 -2.00
CA PHE A 63 13.97 3.50 -1.24
C PHE A 63 14.41 2.03 -1.10
N PHE A 64 13.45 1.10 -1.13
CA PHE A 64 13.73 -0.34 -1.04
C PHE A 64 13.94 -1.03 -2.39
N LEU A 65 13.84 -0.34 -3.52
CA LEU A 65 14.08 -0.93 -4.84
C LEU A 65 15.59 -0.98 -5.13
N GLU A 66 16.12 -2.18 -5.26
CA GLU A 66 17.55 -2.43 -5.52
C GLU A 66 17.69 -3.63 -6.47
N GLY A 67 18.47 -3.49 -7.54
CA GLY A 67 18.65 -4.56 -8.53
C GLY A 67 17.34 -5.06 -9.15
N GLY A 68 16.34 -4.19 -9.34
CA GLY A 68 15.03 -4.55 -9.89
C GLY A 68 14.10 -5.29 -8.92
N ARG A 69 14.45 -5.39 -7.63
CA ARG A 69 13.64 -6.09 -6.61
C ARG A 69 13.53 -5.29 -5.32
N CYS A 70 12.48 -5.54 -4.55
CA CYS A 70 12.35 -4.95 -3.22
C CYS A 70 13.28 -5.67 -2.23
N LYS A 71 14.27 -4.98 -1.66
CA LYS A 71 15.22 -5.59 -0.71
C LYS A 71 14.60 -6.04 0.62
N ILE A 72 13.40 -5.53 0.96
CA ILE A 72 12.62 -5.97 2.12
C ILE A 72 11.38 -6.77 1.71
N TYR A 73 11.44 -7.57 0.63
CA TYR A 73 10.28 -8.24 0.04
C TYR A 73 9.41 -8.99 1.07
N GLU A 74 10.03 -9.75 1.97
CA GLU A 74 9.32 -10.50 3.03
C GLU A 74 8.71 -9.61 4.12
N TYR A 75 9.19 -8.37 4.26
CA TYR A 75 8.76 -7.40 5.26
C TYR A 75 8.01 -6.20 4.66
N ARG A 76 7.61 -6.29 3.39
CA ARG A 76 6.86 -5.25 2.66
C ARG A 76 5.72 -4.66 3.51
N PRO A 77 5.46 -3.34 3.40
CA PRO A 77 4.31 -2.70 4.03
C PRO A 77 2.99 -3.39 3.67
N TYR A 78 1.96 -3.26 4.51
CA TYR A 78 0.65 -3.86 4.27
C TYR A 78 0.06 -3.52 2.89
N GLY A 79 0.14 -2.26 2.48
CA GLY A 79 -0.34 -1.87 1.15
C GLY A 79 0.45 -2.52 0.00
N CYS A 80 1.77 -2.68 0.13
CA CYS A 80 2.59 -3.41 -0.84
C CYS A 80 2.28 -4.92 -0.90
N ARG A 81 1.86 -5.52 0.22
CA ARG A 81 1.44 -6.93 0.27
C ARG A 81 0.09 -7.15 -0.39
N LEU A 82 -0.82 -6.18 -0.25
CA LEU A 82 -2.16 -6.28 -0.82
C LEU A 82 -2.19 -5.92 -2.30
N TYR A 83 -1.25 -5.11 -2.80
CA TYR A 83 -1.18 -4.77 -4.22
C TYR A 83 -1.11 -6.04 -5.10
N PRO A 84 -1.95 -6.17 -6.15
CA PRO A 84 -2.76 -5.11 -6.76
C PRO A 84 -4.17 -4.87 -6.20
N LEU A 85 -4.59 -5.53 -5.12
CA LEU A 85 -5.89 -5.28 -4.49
C LEU A 85 -5.93 -3.90 -3.81
N ILE A 86 -6.79 -3.03 -4.32
CA ILE A 86 -6.96 -1.64 -3.88
C ILE A 86 -8.43 -1.31 -3.61
N TYR A 87 -8.65 -0.22 -2.88
CA TYR A 87 -9.94 0.47 -2.85
C TYR A 87 -9.86 1.67 -3.77
N ASP A 88 -10.55 1.60 -4.92
CA ASP A 88 -10.69 2.74 -5.82
C ASP A 88 -11.76 3.66 -5.23
N TRP A 89 -11.30 4.73 -4.59
CA TRP A 89 -12.21 5.69 -4.00
C TRP A 89 -13.03 6.47 -5.02
N SER A 90 -12.59 6.57 -6.27
CA SER A 90 -13.33 7.28 -7.33
C SER A 90 -14.48 6.42 -7.85
N LYS A 91 -14.25 5.11 -7.99
CA LYS A 91 -15.27 4.11 -8.36
C LYS A 91 -16.00 3.49 -7.16
N CYS A 92 -15.63 3.87 -5.95
CA CYS A 92 -16.21 3.42 -4.69
C CYS A 92 -16.22 1.90 -4.49
N LYS A 93 -15.23 1.19 -5.06
CA LYS A 93 -15.20 -0.27 -5.08
C LYS A 93 -13.82 -0.85 -4.81
N ILE A 94 -13.82 -2.07 -4.31
CA ILE A 94 -12.62 -2.90 -4.22
C ILE A 94 -12.37 -3.49 -5.60
N MET A 95 -11.14 -3.37 -6.09
CA MET A 95 -10.74 -3.92 -7.39
C MET A 95 -9.24 -4.18 -7.42
N LEU A 96 -8.78 -4.83 -8.48
CA LEU A 96 -7.36 -4.91 -8.80
C LEU A 96 -6.94 -3.67 -9.60
N ASP A 97 -5.79 -3.09 -9.25
CA ASP A 97 -5.27 -1.89 -9.88
C ASP A 97 -4.94 -2.12 -11.36
N ASP A 98 -5.45 -1.25 -12.23
CA ASP A 98 -5.25 -1.29 -13.68
C ASP A 98 -3.78 -1.03 -14.07
N LEU A 99 -2.98 -0.43 -13.18
CA LEU A 99 -1.53 -0.22 -13.38
C LEU A 99 -0.71 -1.49 -13.20
N CYS A 100 -1.28 -2.58 -12.67
CA CYS A 100 -0.57 -3.84 -12.53
C CYS A 100 -0.63 -4.63 -13.85
N PRO A 101 0.51 -4.90 -14.52
CA PRO A 101 0.52 -5.60 -15.80
C PRO A 101 0.07 -7.06 -15.70
N TYR A 102 0.06 -7.63 -14.49
CA TYR A 102 -0.29 -9.03 -14.23
C TYR A 102 -1.59 -9.16 -13.43
N LYS A 103 -2.43 -8.12 -13.37
CA LYS A 103 -3.64 -8.10 -12.52
C LYS A 103 -4.56 -9.31 -12.77
N GLU A 104 -4.68 -9.76 -14.02
CA GLU A 104 -5.53 -10.89 -14.41
C GLU A 104 -5.03 -12.25 -13.87
N GLU A 105 -3.76 -12.36 -13.46
CA GLU A 105 -3.21 -13.55 -12.80
C GLU A 105 -3.46 -13.55 -11.29
N PHE A 106 -3.98 -12.47 -10.72
CA PHE A 106 -4.31 -12.40 -9.30
C PHE A 106 -5.75 -12.80 -9.05
N ASN A 107 -5.94 -13.55 -7.97
CA ASN A 107 -7.23 -13.78 -7.34
C ASN A 107 -7.14 -13.38 -5.87
N PHE A 108 -8.21 -12.82 -5.32
CA PHE A 108 -8.28 -12.45 -3.91
C PHE A 108 -9.52 -13.06 -3.26
N GLN A 109 -9.43 -13.29 -1.96
CA GLN A 109 -10.50 -13.85 -1.15
C GLN A 109 -11.07 -12.79 -0.20
N ILE A 110 -12.21 -13.09 0.42
CA ILE A 110 -12.84 -12.22 1.42
C ILE A 110 -11.86 -11.87 2.57
N LYS A 111 -10.95 -12.77 2.92
CA LYS A 111 -9.90 -12.50 3.93
C LYS A 111 -8.96 -11.36 3.51
N ASP A 112 -8.66 -11.23 2.23
CA ASP A 112 -7.78 -10.19 1.69
C ASP A 112 -8.51 -8.84 1.66
N VAL A 113 -9.81 -8.86 1.34
CA VAL A 113 -10.71 -7.70 1.49
C VAL A 113 -10.74 -7.18 2.92
N ARG A 114 -10.91 -8.08 3.91
CA ARG A 114 -10.88 -7.70 5.33
C ARG A 114 -9.56 -7.04 5.72
N LYS A 115 -8.44 -7.55 5.21
CA LYS A 115 -7.11 -6.99 5.44
C LYS A 115 -6.93 -5.62 4.78
N LEU A 116 -7.46 -5.42 3.58
CA LEU A 116 -7.48 -4.11 2.93
C LEU A 116 -8.25 -3.08 3.76
N ILE A 117 -9.47 -3.41 4.20
CA ILE A 117 -10.28 -2.53 5.05
C ILE A 117 -9.57 -2.25 6.38
N PHE A 118 -8.99 -3.27 7.01
CA PHE A 118 -8.20 -3.11 8.22
C PHE A 118 -7.01 -2.16 8.00
N THR A 119 -6.27 -2.31 6.90
CA THR A 119 -5.15 -1.45 6.53
C THR A 119 -5.60 0.00 6.35
N ILE A 120 -6.71 0.23 5.65
CA ILE A 120 -7.30 1.56 5.48
C ILE A 120 -7.65 2.18 6.84
N ASN A 121 -8.24 1.39 7.75
CA ASN A 121 -8.59 1.85 9.09
C ASN A 121 -7.36 2.18 9.95
N LEU A 122 -6.27 1.43 9.82
CA LEU A 122 -5.00 1.77 10.47
C LEU A 122 -4.42 3.09 9.96
N LEU A 123 -4.50 3.34 8.65
CA LEU A 123 -4.06 4.61 8.07
C LEU A 123 -4.87 5.79 8.61
N LYS A 124 -6.16 5.61 8.89
CA LYS A 124 -7.00 6.64 9.53
C LYS A 124 -6.51 7.06 10.91
N LYS A 125 -6.01 6.11 11.71
CA LYS A 125 -5.61 6.34 13.10
C LYS A 125 -4.28 7.08 13.25
N ASN A 126 -3.36 6.99 12.29
CA ASN A 126 -1.99 7.54 12.42
C ASN A 126 -1.88 9.05 12.13
N SER A 127 -3.00 9.71 11.85
CA SER A 127 -3.03 11.12 11.45
C SER A 127 -3.11 12.08 12.65
N THR A 128 -2.64 11.77 13.86
CA THR A 128 -2.95 12.54 15.10
C THR A 128 -2.32 13.95 15.26
N GLY A 129 -1.95 14.62 14.16
CA GLY A 129 -1.87 16.09 14.06
C GLY A 129 -2.59 16.66 12.82
N SER A 130 -3.04 15.79 11.91
CA SER A 130 -3.75 16.02 10.65
C SER A 130 -5.01 15.15 10.56
N ALA A 131 -5.60 14.78 11.71
CA ALA A 131 -6.67 13.80 11.80
C ALA A 131 -7.90 14.28 11.05
N GLN A 132 -8.06 15.61 10.97
CA GLN A 132 -9.08 16.24 10.16
C GLN A 132 -8.89 15.95 8.66
N ASN A 133 -7.67 15.91 8.10
CA ASN A 133 -7.50 15.90 6.64
C ASN A 133 -7.68 14.52 6.01
N PHE A 134 -7.15 13.43 6.57
CA PHE A 134 -7.42 12.10 6.01
C PHE A 134 -8.83 11.60 6.34
N THR A 135 -9.35 11.92 7.54
CA THR A 135 -10.76 11.60 7.84
C THR A 135 -11.70 12.45 7.00
N ARG A 136 -11.43 13.73 6.76
CA ARG A 136 -12.20 14.58 5.83
C ARG A 136 -12.03 14.15 4.38
N PHE A 137 -10.85 13.75 3.93
CA PHE A 137 -10.64 13.18 2.59
C PHE A 137 -11.43 11.89 2.41
N SER A 138 -11.24 10.93 3.33
CA SER A 138 -11.96 9.66 3.31
C SER A 138 -13.46 9.88 3.48
N ARG A 139 -13.91 10.78 4.35
CA ARG A 139 -15.33 11.11 4.58
C ARG A 139 -15.94 11.85 3.40
N ASN A 140 -15.24 12.80 2.77
CA ASN A 140 -15.72 13.50 1.57
C ASN A 140 -15.85 12.53 0.39
N LYS A 141 -14.85 11.67 0.20
CA LYS A 141 -14.88 10.68 -0.87
C LYS A 141 -15.88 9.56 -0.58
N PHE A 142 -16.03 9.14 0.68
CA PHE A 142 -17.07 8.23 1.12
C PHE A 142 -18.48 8.84 1.02
N LEU A 143 -18.66 10.14 1.31
CA LEU A 143 -19.92 10.86 1.08
C LEU A 143 -20.27 10.89 -0.41
N ARG A 144 -19.28 10.97 -1.30
CA ARG A 144 -19.48 10.78 -2.75
C ARG A 144 -19.86 9.34 -3.10
N CYS A 145 -19.34 8.36 -2.37
CA CYS A 145 -19.71 6.95 -2.53
C CYS A 145 -21.09 6.59 -1.97
N ALA A 146 -21.53 7.24 -0.89
CA ALA A 146 -22.81 6.97 -0.24
C ALA A 146 -24.02 7.66 -0.91
N ARG A 147 -23.77 8.49 -1.93
CA ARG A 147 -24.79 9.22 -2.72
C ARG A 147 -25.06 8.58 -4.09
N GLN A 148 -24.38 7.49 -4.42
CA GLN A 148 -24.57 6.66 -5.61
C GLN A 148 -25.23 5.36 -5.19
#